data_AF-A0AAD1VIB6-F1
#
_entry.id   AF-A0AAD1VIB6-F1
#
_cell.length_a   1.000
_cell.length_b   1.000
_cell.length_c   1.000
_cell.angle_alpha   90.00
_cell.angle_beta   90.00
_cell.angle_gamma   90.00
#
_symmetry.space_group_name_H-M   'P 1'
#
loop_
_entity.id
_entity.type
_entity.pdbx_description
1 polymer ?
#
loop_
_entity_poly.entity_id
_entity_poly.type
_entity_poly.pdbx_seq_one_letter_code
_entity_poly.pdbx_strand_id
1 'polypeptide(L)'
;MAEMTELYGTISHLELQHKRLQLVNTYGQLMEAKRQLTVLLIRRHFHSLQYPKNFYYTHANKGGKYLAHLLKGNTPRTQVKKLRTTKGSLTVFLEEIASEFRNYYNTLYSLPAQEEPPLGVDNPTPIQANI
;
A
#
# COMPACT_ATOMS: atom_id res chain seq x y z
N MET A 1 15.14 32.48 25.85
CA MET A 1 16.10 33.35 25.11
C MET A 1 16.95 34.16 26.08
N ALA A 2 16.33 34.80 27.09
CA ALA A 2 17.04 35.52 28.16
C ALA A 2 18.11 34.68 28.88
N GLU A 3 17.80 33.44 29.29
CA GLU A 3 18.75 32.55 29.97
C GLU A 3 19.99 32.21 29.12
N MET A 4 19.82 32.05 27.80
CA MET A 4 20.94 31.79 26.88
C MET A 4 21.85 33.00 26.76
N THR A 5 21.28 34.19 26.61
CA THR A 5 22.03 35.45 26.51
C THR A 5 22.77 35.77 27.81
N GLU A 6 22.17 35.45 28.96
CA GLU A 6 22.83 35.54 30.27
C GLU A 6 23.99 34.55 30.40
N LEU A 7 23.83 33.30 29.92
CA LEU A 7 24.92 32.32 29.89
C LEU A 7 26.07 32.75 28.96
N TYR A 8 25.78 33.34 27.80
CA TYR A 8 26.81 33.90 26.92
C TYR A 8 27.58 35.05 27.59
N GLY A 9 26.87 35.94 28.29
CA GLY A 9 27.48 37.04 29.05
C GLY A 9 28.37 36.55 30.18
N THR A 10 27.91 35.57 30.96
CA THR A 10 28.68 34.98 32.07
C THR A 10 29.90 34.20 31.57
N ILE A 11 29.79 33.43 30.49
CA ILE A 11 30.94 32.74 29.87
C ILE A 11 31.97 33.75 29.37
N SER A 12 31.55 34.82 28.70
CA SER A 12 32.46 35.88 28.22
C SER A 12 33.20 36.55 29.37
N HIS A 13 32.52 36.83 30.48
CA HIS A 13 33.10 37.41 31.68
C HIS A 13 34.12 36.46 32.34
N LEU A 14 33.76 35.19 32.51
CA LEU A 14 34.61 34.17 33.10
C LEU A 14 35.84 33.86 32.23
N GLU A 15 35.70 33.91 30.89
CA GLU A 15 36.82 33.77 29.96
C GLU A 15 37.82 34.92 30.09
N LEU A 16 37.34 36.15 30.24
CA LEU A 16 38.19 37.32 30.47
C LEU A 16 38.91 37.25 31.83
N GLN A 17 38.21 36.83 32.88
CA GLN A 17 38.80 36.67 34.21
C GLN A 17 39.82 35.53 34.25
N HIS A 18 39.54 34.40 33.62
CA HIS A 18 40.46 33.26 33.57
C HIS A 18 41.73 33.58 32.77
N LYS A 19 41.62 34.29 31.63
CA LYS A 19 42.78 34.77 30.87
C LYS A 19 43.69 35.70 31.67
N ARG A 20 43.12 36.50 32.57
CA ARG A 20 43.87 37.44 33.42
C ARG A 20 44.50 36.79 34.65
N LEU A 21 43.80 35.86 35.30
CA LEU A 21 44.17 35.36 36.63
C LEU A 21 44.68 33.91 36.64
N GLN A 22 44.47 33.13 35.57
CA GLN A 22 44.84 31.70 35.43
C GLN A 22 44.51 30.83 36.65
N LEU A 23 43.42 31.15 37.36
CA LEU A 23 42.96 30.41 38.53
C LEU A 23 42.24 29.12 38.12
N VAL A 24 42.54 28.01 38.81
CA VAL A 24 41.91 26.69 38.59
C VAL A 24 40.40 26.73 38.89
N ASN A 25 39.98 27.54 39.88
CA ASN A 25 38.59 27.66 40.29
C ASN A 25 37.70 28.34 39.21
N THR A 26 38.25 29.30 38.46
CA THR A 26 37.50 29.98 37.38
C THR A 26 37.35 29.10 36.14
N TYR A 27 38.29 28.18 35.93
CA TYR A 27 38.18 27.18 34.86
C TYR A 27 37.01 26.20 35.10
N GLY A 28 36.85 25.72 36.34
CA GLY A 28 35.73 24.82 36.71
C GLY A 28 34.37 25.46 36.48
N GLN A 29 34.20 26.72 36.90
CA GLN A 29 32.96 27.48 36.69
C GLN A 29 32.68 27.75 35.21
N LEU A 30 33.71 28.04 34.43
CA LEU A 30 33.60 28.20 32.97
C LEU A 30 33.19 26.91 32.28
N MET A 31 33.76 25.77 32.69
CA MET A 31 33.41 24.47 32.13
C MET A 31 31.97 24.09 32.48
N GLU A 32 31.51 24.40 33.69
CA GLU A 32 30.13 24.20 34.10
C GLU A 32 29.15 25.08 33.32
N ALA A 33 29.45 26.37 33.15
CA ALA A 33 28.62 27.28 32.35
C ALA A 33 28.54 26.84 30.88
N LYS A 34 29.66 26.39 30.29
CA LYS A 34 29.67 25.80 28.94
C LYS A 34 28.82 24.55 28.85
N ARG A 35 28.90 23.64 29.83
CA ARG A 35 28.07 22.43 29.89
C ARG A 35 26.58 22.77 29.94
N GLN A 36 26.20 23.73 30.78
CA GLN A 36 24.81 24.20 30.89
C GLN A 36 24.30 24.78 29.56
N LEU A 37 25.13 25.56 28.86
CA LEU A 37 24.82 26.06 27.53
C LEU A 37 24.62 24.94 26.51
N THR A 38 25.49 23.93 26.51
CA THR A 38 25.36 22.76 25.61
C THR A 38 24.05 22.01 25.86
N VAL A 39 23.66 21.80 27.12
CA VAL A 39 22.39 21.14 27.46
C VAL A 39 21.19 21.94 26.92
N LEU A 40 21.19 23.26 27.09
CA LEU A 40 20.14 24.13 26.56
C LEU A 40 20.06 24.08 25.03
N LEU A 41 21.22 24.08 24.35
CA LEU A 41 21.30 23.94 22.89
C LEU A 41 20.75 22.59 22.42
N ILE A 42 21.16 21.49 23.05
CA ILE A 42 20.66 20.14 22.72
C ILE A 42 19.14 20.08 22.87
N ARG A 43 18.60 20.59 23.98
CA ARG A 43 17.15 20.63 24.21
C ARG A 43 16.42 21.41 23.13
N ARG A 44 16.97 22.54 22.70
CA ARG A 44 16.42 23.36 21.63
C ARG A 44 16.46 22.65 20.28
N HIS A 45 17.59 22.05 19.93
CA HIS A 45 17.74 21.30 18.69
C HIS A 45 16.80 20.10 18.65
N PHE A 46 16.65 19.37 19.76
CA PHE A 46 15.71 18.27 19.88
C PHE A 46 14.27 18.73 19.62
N HIS A 47 13.84 19.82 20.25
CA HIS A 47 12.50 20.40 20.02
C HIS A 47 12.31 20.84 18.55
N SER A 48 13.34 21.46 17.97
CA SER A 48 13.32 21.86 16.56
C SER A 48 13.25 20.67 15.59
N LEU A 49 13.82 19.53 15.97
CA LEU A 49 13.80 18.29 15.16
C LEU A 49 12.47 17.54 15.31
N GLN A 50 11.78 17.70 16.44
CA GLN A 50 10.50 17.04 16.72
C GLN A 50 9.42 17.44 15.70
N TYR A 51 9.35 18.72 15.34
CA TYR A 51 8.36 19.23 14.38
C TYR A 51 8.48 18.59 12.98
N PRO A 52 9.64 18.64 12.29
CA PRO A 52 9.79 18.03 10.98
C PRO A 52 9.64 16.50 11.04
N LYS A 53 10.07 15.86 12.13
CA LYS A 53 9.85 14.42 12.35
C LYS A 53 8.35 14.10 12.38
N ASN A 54 7.59 14.82 13.19
CA ASN A 54 6.13 14.66 13.26
C ASN A 54 5.46 14.94 11.92
N PHE A 55 5.85 16.02 11.24
CA PHE A 55 5.36 16.38 9.92
C PHE A 55 5.63 15.26 8.88
N TYR A 56 6.81 14.66 8.92
CA TYR A 56 7.13 13.52 8.06
C TYR A 56 6.26 12.31 8.41
N TYR A 57 6.10 11.94 9.68
CA TYR A 57 5.22 10.81 10.04
C TYR A 57 3.76 11.03 9.63
N THR A 58 3.23 12.24 9.75
CA THR A 58 1.84 12.53 9.38
C THR A 58 1.63 12.60 7.86
N HIS A 59 2.66 12.95 7.08
CA HIS A 59 2.48 13.26 5.66
C HIS A 59 3.31 12.44 4.67
N ALA A 60 4.34 11.71 5.11
CA ALA A 60 5.17 10.89 4.22
C ALA A 60 4.39 9.74 3.58
N ASN A 61 3.46 9.13 4.32
CA ASN A 61 2.66 8.00 3.82
C ASN A 61 1.32 8.43 3.21
N LYS A 62 1.24 9.60 2.57
CA LYS A 62 0.04 9.98 1.79
C LYS A 62 -0.04 9.17 0.49
N GLY A 63 1.08 9.03 -0.22
CA GLY A 63 1.15 8.28 -1.48
C GLY A 63 0.84 6.79 -1.30
N GLY A 64 1.38 6.15 -0.27
CA GLY A 64 1.10 4.74 0.03
C GLY A 64 -0.36 4.51 0.44
N LYS A 65 -0.96 5.41 1.22
CA LYS A 65 -2.41 5.35 1.53
C LYS A 65 -3.27 5.50 0.28
N TYR A 66 -2.93 6.42 -0.61
CA TYR A 66 -3.64 6.63 -1.87
C TYR A 66 -3.54 5.39 -2.79
N LEU A 67 -2.33 4.83 -2.91
CA LEU A 67 -2.09 3.60 -3.66
C LEU A 67 -2.87 2.42 -3.08
N ALA A 68 -2.89 2.24 -1.75
CA ALA A 68 -3.67 1.18 -1.11
C ALA A 68 -5.18 1.33 -1.37
N HIS A 69 -5.69 2.57 -1.37
CA HIS A 69 -7.08 2.86 -1.74
C HIS A 69 -7.38 2.50 -3.21
N LEU A 70 -6.49 2.86 -4.13
CA LEU A 70 -6.61 2.50 -5.55
C LEU A 70 -6.58 0.98 -5.75
N LEU A 71 -5.67 0.27 -5.09
CA LEU A 71 -5.57 -1.19 -5.17
C LEU A 71 -6.83 -1.88 -4.64
N LYS A 72 -7.41 -1.40 -3.52
CA LYS A 72 -8.66 -1.93 -2.97
C LYS A 72 -9.86 -1.74 -3.90
N GLY A 73 -9.87 -0.66 -4.69
CA GLY A 73 -10.92 -0.41 -5.71
C GLY A 73 -10.71 -1.24 -6.98
N ASN A 74 -9.44 -1.42 -7.39
CA ASN A 74 -9.08 -2.08 -8.64
C ASN A 74 -8.93 -3.60 -8.55
N THR A 75 -9.02 -4.20 -7.36
CA THR A 75 -9.15 -5.66 -7.27
C THR A 75 -10.45 -6.09 -7.97
N PRO A 76 -10.37 -6.82 -9.10
CA PRO A 76 -11.56 -7.23 -9.82
C PRO A 76 -12.41 -8.08 -8.88
N ARG A 77 -13.71 -7.79 -8.81
CA ARG A 77 -14.67 -8.62 -8.08
C ARG A 77 -14.76 -9.96 -8.81
N THR A 78 -13.88 -10.90 -8.45
CA THR A 78 -13.81 -12.26 -8.99
C THR A 78 -15.05 -13.10 -8.66
N GLN A 79 -15.92 -12.62 -7.78
CA GLN A 79 -17.13 -13.32 -7.36
C GLN A 79 -18.38 -12.67 -7.96
N VAL A 80 -19.16 -13.47 -8.70
CA VAL A 80 -20.51 -13.13 -9.14
C VAL A 80 -21.42 -13.15 -7.91
N LYS A 81 -21.84 -11.98 -7.45
CA LYS A 81 -22.72 -11.86 -6.27
C LYS A 81 -24.21 -11.91 -6.60
N LYS A 82 -24.56 -11.56 -7.83
CA LYS A 82 -25.94 -11.49 -8.33
C LYS A 82 -25.93 -11.80 -9.81
N LEU A 83 -26.92 -12.54 -10.27
CA LEU A 83 -27.12 -12.84 -11.68
C LEU A 83 -28.54 -12.42 -12.07
N ARG A 84 -28.72 -11.97 -13.32
CA ARG A 84 -30.05 -11.81 -13.89
C ARG A 84 -30.41 -13.09 -14.63
N THR A 85 -31.47 -13.74 -14.19
CA THR A 85 -31.98 -14.98 -14.77
C THR A 85 -32.51 -14.73 -16.18
N THR A 86 -32.60 -15.76 -17.00
CA THR A 86 -33.23 -15.71 -18.34
C THR A 86 -34.66 -15.15 -18.31
N LYS A 87 -35.38 -15.34 -17.19
CA LYS A 87 -36.73 -14.79 -16.93
C LYS A 87 -36.75 -13.31 -16.54
N GLY A 88 -35.59 -12.65 -16.48
CA GLY A 88 -35.45 -11.23 -16.15
C GLY A 88 -35.39 -10.90 -14.66
N SER A 89 -35.60 -11.87 -13.76
CA SER A 89 -35.50 -11.72 -12.30
C SER A 89 -34.04 -11.71 -11.82
N LEU A 90 -33.75 -10.89 -10.79
CA LEU A 90 -32.43 -10.81 -10.18
C LEU A 90 -32.30 -11.83 -9.05
N THR A 91 -31.37 -12.77 -9.17
CA THR A 91 -31.11 -13.82 -8.17
C THR A 91 -29.80 -13.56 -7.44
N VAL A 92 -29.81 -13.86 -6.14
CA VAL A 92 -28.66 -13.74 -5.22
C VAL A 92 -28.29 -15.11 -4.64
N PHE A 93 -29.15 -16.12 -4.83
CA PHE A 93 -28.95 -17.48 -4.34
C PHE A 93 -27.96 -18.23 -5.23
N LEU A 94 -26.97 -18.86 -4.60
CA LEU A 94 -25.87 -19.52 -5.31
C LEU A 94 -26.35 -20.71 -6.16
N GLU A 95 -27.32 -21.48 -5.67
CA GLU A 95 -27.86 -22.65 -6.36
C GLU A 95 -28.55 -22.26 -7.66
N GLU A 96 -29.34 -21.19 -7.64
CA GLU A 96 -30.02 -20.65 -8.82
C GLU A 96 -29.00 -20.13 -9.84
N ILE A 97 -27.98 -19.40 -9.38
CA ILE A 97 -26.88 -18.89 -10.22
C ILE A 97 -26.16 -20.07 -10.90
N ALA A 98 -25.81 -21.12 -10.15
CA ALA A 98 -25.12 -22.29 -10.68
C ALA A 98 -25.99 -23.06 -11.69
N SER A 99 -27.28 -23.21 -11.41
CA SER A 99 -28.23 -23.85 -12.32
C SER A 99 -28.33 -23.11 -13.65
N GLU A 100 -28.27 -21.78 -13.61
CA GLU A 100 -28.41 -20.96 -14.81
C GLU A 100 -27.13 -20.91 -15.64
N PHE A 101 -25.96 -20.92 -15.01
CA PHE A 101 -24.71 -21.19 -15.72
C PHE A 101 -24.74 -22.56 -16.40
N ARG A 102 -25.20 -23.60 -15.71
CA ARG A 102 -25.32 -24.95 -16.28
C ARG A 102 -26.25 -24.97 -17.48
N ASN A 103 -27.42 -24.34 -17.38
CA ASN A 103 -28.37 -24.23 -18.48
C ASN A 103 -27.78 -23.49 -19.69
N TYR A 104 -27.10 -22.36 -19.44
CA TYR A 104 -26.45 -21.60 -20.50
C TYR A 104 -25.39 -22.41 -21.24
N TYR A 105 -24.49 -23.10 -20.52
CA TYR A 105 -23.48 -23.94 -21.16
C TYR A 105 -24.08 -25.15 -21.87
N ASN A 106 -25.13 -25.75 -21.32
CA ASN A 106 -25.88 -26.78 -22.02
C ASN A 106 -26.41 -26.22 -23.35
N THR A 107 -27.03 -25.05 -23.39
CA THR A 107 -27.52 -24.48 -24.66
C THR A 107 -26.41 -24.19 -25.68
N LEU A 108 -25.21 -23.82 -25.22
CA LEU A 108 -24.07 -23.55 -26.10
C LEU A 108 -23.44 -24.81 -26.70
N TYR A 109 -23.38 -25.88 -25.92
CA TYR A 109 -22.67 -27.11 -26.28
C TYR A 109 -23.61 -28.29 -26.59
N SER A 110 -24.93 -28.10 -26.50
CA SER A 110 -25.90 -29.08 -27.02
C SER A 110 -25.87 -29.04 -28.53
N LEU A 111 -25.08 -29.92 -29.14
CA LEU A 111 -25.18 -30.22 -30.56
C LEU A 111 -26.60 -30.75 -30.84
N PRO A 112 -27.28 -30.32 -31.91
CA PRO A 112 -28.44 -31.07 -32.37
C PRO A 112 -27.96 -32.49 -32.65
N ALA A 113 -28.61 -33.48 -32.06
CA ALA A 113 -28.33 -34.88 -32.36
C ALA A 113 -28.41 -35.05 -33.88
N GLN A 114 -27.25 -35.17 -34.52
CA GLN A 114 -27.15 -35.46 -35.92
C GLN A 114 -27.61 -36.92 -36.01
N GLU A 115 -28.86 -37.10 -36.42
CA GLU A 115 -29.42 -38.40 -36.75
C GLU A 115 -28.54 -38.97 -37.87
N GLU A 116 -27.65 -39.91 -37.52
CA GLU A 116 -26.80 -40.55 -38.52
C GLU A 116 -27.71 -41.27 -39.53
N PRO A 117 -27.57 -41.03 -40.85
CA PRO A 117 -28.33 -41.77 -41.83
C PRO A 117 -27.96 -43.26 -41.76
N PRO A 118 -28.93 -44.19 -41.93
CA PRO A 118 -28.69 -45.61 -41.77
C PRO A 118 -27.61 -46.09 -42.74
N LEU A 119 -26.61 -46.79 -42.20
CA LEU A 119 -25.56 -47.51 -42.91
C LEU A 119 -26.17 -48.33 -44.06
N GLY A 120 -25.82 -47.93 -45.29
CA GLY A 120 -26.15 -48.66 -46.50
C GLY A 120 -25.63 -50.08 -46.44
N VAL A 121 -26.49 -51.03 -46.79
CA VAL A 121 -26.19 -52.46 -46.89
C VAL A 121 -25.24 -52.68 -48.06
N ASP A 122 -24.10 -53.32 -47.79
CA ASP A 122 -23.11 -53.73 -48.77
C ASP A 122 -23.63 -54.79 -49.76
N ASN A 123 -23.59 -54.42 -51.06
CA ASN A 123 -23.13 -55.21 -52.24
C ASN A 123 -23.93 -56.44 -52.73
N PRO A 124 -23.72 -56.97 -53.97
CA PRO A 124 -22.75 -56.57 -55.03
C PRO A 124 -23.33 -56.50 -56.48
N THR A 125 -22.68 -55.77 -57.38
CA THR A 125 -22.53 -56.22 -58.78
C THR A 125 -21.15 -55.82 -59.34
N PRO A 126 -20.42 -56.75 -59.99
CA PRO A 126 -19.09 -56.48 -60.52
C PRO A 126 -19.19 -55.70 -61.83
N ILE A 127 -18.40 -54.65 -61.95
CA ILE A 127 -18.20 -53.94 -63.22
C ILE A 127 -17.42 -54.89 -64.15
N GLN A 128 -18.05 -55.30 -65.25
CA GLN A 128 -17.35 -55.96 -66.36
C GLN A 128 -16.47 -54.92 -67.05
N ALA A 129 -15.15 -55.17 -67.06
CA ALA A 129 -14.24 -54.52 -67.98
C ALA A 129 -14.37 -55.19 -69.35
N ASN A 130 -14.58 -54.41 -70.43
CA ASN A 130 -13.67 -54.33 -71.57
C ASN A 130 -14.31 -53.77 -72.85
N ILE A 131 -13.47 -52.96 -73.52
CA ILE A 131 -13.44 -52.52 -74.93
C ILE A 131 -14.38 -51.37 -75.30
#